data_AF-A0A0B1TZ25-F1
#
_entry.id   AF-A0A0B1TZ25-F1
#
_cell.length_a   1.000
_cell.length_b   1.000
_cell.length_c   1.000
_cell.angle_alpha   90.00
_cell.angle_beta   90.00
_cell.angle_gamma   90.00
#
_symmetry.space_group_name_H-M   'P 1'
#
loop_
_entity.id
_entity.type
_entity.pdbx_description
1 polymer ?
#
loop_
_entity_poly.entity_id
_entity_poly.type
_entity_poly.pdbx_seq_one_letter_code
_entity_poly.pdbx_strand_id
1 'polypeptide(L)'
;MTKSYLLYKCGATSRTPLVVFSADNVDEAREAPTWLKRKHPDMPALHLEPGEFFEIIEKDFCEPEDWEAAKQAMAGATAGG
;
A
#
# COMPACT_ATOMS: atom_id res chain seq x y z
N MET A 1 10.75 -16.33 -6.10
CA MET A 1 11.10 -16.08 -4.68
C MET A 1 10.08 -15.08 -4.19
N THR A 2 9.42 -15.37 -3.08
CA THR A 2 8.43 -14.45 -2.52
C THR A 2 9.11 -13.21 -1.97
N LYS A 3 8.64 -12.03 -2.36
CA LYS A 3 9.14 -10.72 -1.93
C LYS A 3 8.07 -9.96 -1.16
N SER A 4 8.48 -8.97 -0.38
CA SER A 4 7.57 -8.09 0.36
C SER A 4 7.40 -6.76 -0.34
N TYR A 5 6.17 -6.24 -0.33
CA TYR A 5 5.78 -5.00 -0.97
C TYR A 5 4.95 -4.13 -0.02
N LEU A 6 5.03 -2.83 -0.23
CA LEU A 6 4.14 -1.83 0.36
C LEU A 6 3.20 -1.32 -0.71
N LEU A 7 1.91 -1.22 -0.36
CA LEU A 7 0.91 -0.50 -1.14
C LEU A 7 0.68 0.86 -0.49
N TYR A 8 0.77 1.93 -1.29
CA TYR A 8 0.42 3.29 -0.91
C TYR A 8 -0.77 3.79 -1.71
N LYS A 9 -1.60 4.65 -1.10
CA LYS A 9 -2.43 5.61 -1.81
C LYS A 9 -1.69 6.93 -1.89
N CYS A 10 -1.44 7.38 -3.10
CA CYS A 10 -0.76 8.65 -3.38
C CYS A 10 -1.78 9.65 -3.92
N GLY A 11 -1.64 10.91 -3.50
CA GLY A 11 -2.34 12.07 -4.03
C GLY A 11 -1.35 13.20 -4.29
N ALA A 12 -1.85 14.37 -4.70
CA ALA A 12 -1.01 15.51 -5.10
C ALA A 12 0.03 15.93 -4.04
N THR A 13 -0.28 15.76 -2.74
CA THR A 13 0.60 16.12 -1.63
C THR A 13 0.63 15.07 -0.52
N SER A 14 0.07 13.87 -0.76
CA SER A 14 -0.08 12.83 0.24
C SER A 14 0.44 11.50 -0.28
N ARG A 15 0.99 10.70 0.64
CA ARG A 15 1.45 9.34 0.38
C ARG A 15 1.17 8.49 1.61
N THR A 16 0.04 7.82 1.60
CA THR A 16 -0.49 7.08 2.75
C THR A 16 -0.25 5.59 2.57
N PRO A 17 0.54 4.93 3.43
CA PRO A 17 0.71 3.49 3.39
C PRO A 17 -0.59 2.79 3.77
N LEU A 18 -0.98 1.77 3.01
CA LEU A 18 -2.22 1.03 3.20
C LEU A 18 -1.98 -0.37 3.77
N VAL A 19 -1.05 -1.12 3.18
CA VAL A 19 -0.77 -2.51 3.59
C VAL A 19 0.63 -2.95 3.17
N VAL A 20 1.25 -3.82 3.98
CA VAL A 20 2.39 -4.66 3.59
C VAL A 20 1.87 -6.04 3.18
N PHE A 21 2.32 -6.53 2.03
CA PHE A 21 1.93 -7.85 1.53
C PHE A 21 3.10 -8.54 0.84
N SER A 22 2.92 -9.80 0.48
CA SER A 22 3.94 -10.59 -0.22
C SER A 22 3.42 -11.05 -1.58
N ALA A 23 4.30 -11.09 -2.57
CA ALA A 23 4.03 -11.61 -3.91
C ALA A 23 5.31 -12.20 -4.52
N ASP A 24 5.18 -13.09 -5.50
CA ASP A 24 6.34 -13.74 -6.12
C ASP A 24 7.07 -12.82 -7.10
N ASN A 25 6.40 -11.82 -7.66
CA ASN A 25 6.96 -10.82 -8.56
C ASN A 25 6.13 -9.53 -8.57
N VAL A 26 6.64 -8.50 -9.25
CA VAL A 26 6.02 -7.17 -9.32
C VAL A 26 4.72 -7.17 -10.11
N ASP A 27 4.57 -8.06 -11.10
CA ASP A 27 3.36 -8.13 -11.92
C ASP A 27 2.17 -8.65 -11.09
N GLU A 28 2.39 -9.69 -10.28
CA GLU A 28 1.41 -10.15 -9.30
C GLU A 28 1.12 -9.07 -8.25
N ALA A 29 2.16 -8.37 -7.76
CA ALA A 29 1.97 -7.31 -6.79
C ALA A 29 1.06 -6.19 -7.32
N ARG A 30 1.18 -5.83 -8.61
CA ARG A 30 0.34 -4.84 -9.29
C ARG A 30 -1.14 -5.20 -9.35
N GLU A 31 -1.49 -6.48 -9.22
CA GLU A 31 -2.89 -6.88 -9.15
C GLU A 31 -3.50 -6.65 -7.76
N ALA A 32 -2.68 -6.58 -6.70
CA ALA A 32 -3.15 -6.48 -5.32
C ALA A 32 -4.19 -5.36 -5.09
N PRO A 33 -4.04 -4.12 -5.61
CA PRO A 33 -5.04 -3.08 -5.39
C PRO A 33 -6.40 -3.42 -6.01
N THR A 34 -6.40 -4.08 -7.17
CA THR A 34 -7.64 -4.53 -7.84
C THR A 34 -8.34 -5.61 -7.01
N TRP A 35 -7.58 -6.59 -6.50
CA TRP A 35 -8.11 -7.64 -5.64
C TRP A 35 -8.63 -7.09 -4.31
N LEU A 36 -7.90 -6.18 -3.68
CA LEU A 36 -8.29 -5.53 -2.43
C LEU A 36 -9.59 -4.74 -2.60
N LYS A 37 -9.70 -3.91 -3.65
CA LYS A 37 -10.94 -3.19 -3.98
C LYS A 37 -12.14 -4.11 -4.13
N ARG A 38 -11.95 -5.26 -4.80
CA ARG A 38 -13.01 -6.26 -5.01
C ARG A 38 -13.44 -6.95 -3.71
N LYS A 39 -12.49 -7.21 -2.80
CA LYS A 39 -12.73 -7.95 -1.55
C LYS A 39 -13.19 -7.07 -0.40
N HIS A 40 -12.81 -5.79 -0.42
CA HIS A 40 -13.12 -4.81 0.61
C HIS A 40 -13.70 -3.54 -0.03
N PRO A 41 -14.86 -3.65 -0.71
CA PRO A 41 -15.47 -2.51 -1.40
C PRO A 41 -15.83 -1.37 -0.45
N ASP A 42 -16.07 -1.66 0.83
CA ASP A 42 -16.44 -0.67 1.84
C ASP A 42 -15.25 0.05 2.48
N MET A 43 -14.01 -0.28 2.11
CA MET A 43 -12.81 0.35 2.68
C MET A 43 -12.52 1.68 1.96
N PRO A 44 -12.73 2.86 2.59
CA PRO A 44 -12.61 4.16 1.93
C PRO A 44 -11.22 4.42 1.36
N ALA A 45 -10.19 3.91 2.04
CA ALA A 45 -8.79 4.06 1.64
C ALA A 45 -8.43 3.34 0.34
N LEU A 46 -9.28 2.43 -0.14
CA LEU A 46 -9.10 1.77 -1.44
C LEU A 46 -9.81 2.50 -2.58
N HIS A 47 -10.59 3.55 -2.31
CA HIS A 47 -11.18 4.39 -3.34
C HIS A 47 -10.22 5.53 -3.68
N LEU A 48 -10.07 5.78 -4.98
CA LEU A 48 -9.20 6.82 -5.52
C LEU A 48 -10.08 7.99 -5.95
N GLU A 49 -9.82 9.16 -5.38
CA GLU A 49 -10.35 10.43 -5.86
C GLU A 49 -9.60 10.90 -7.12
N PRO A 50 -10.11 11.89 -7.88
CA PRO A 50 -9.40 12.44 -9.03
C PRO A 50 -7.99 12.91 -8.67
N GLY A 51 -6.99 12.37 -9.37
CA GLY A 51 -5.57 12.66 -9.12
C GLY A 51 -4.91 11.76 -8.09
N GLU A 52 -5.66 10.84 -7.46
CA GLU A 52 -5.08 9.80 -6.62
C GLU A 52 -4.72 8.55 -7.45
N PHE A 53 -3.66 7.86 -7.03
CA PHE A 53 -3.21 6.60 -7.62
C PHE A 53 -2.63 5.67 -6.57
N PHE A 54 -2.48 4.40 -6.92
CA PHE A 54 -1.76 3.45 -6.09
C PHE A 54 -0.31 3.35 -6.52
N GLU A 55 0.57 3.28 -5.54
CA GLU A 55 1.99 3.00 -5.75
C GLU A 55 2.36 1.73 -5.00
N ILE A 56 3.19 0.91 -5.64
CA ILE A 56 3.69 -0.33 -5.05
C ILE A 56 5.21 -0.28 -5.03
N ILE A 57 5.78 -0.49 -3.85
CA ILE A 57 7.23 -0.51 -3.66
C ILE A 57 7.63 -1.86 -3.07
N GLU A 58 8.56 -2.53 -3.74
CA GLU A 58 9.22 -3.72 -3.20
C GLU A 58 10.23 -3.31 -2.12
N LYS A 59 10.26 -4.07 -1.03
CA LYS A 59 11.08 -3.79 0.16
C LYS A 59 12.54 -3.50 -0.16
N ASP A 60 13.13 -4.25 -1.09
CA ASP A 60 14.56 -4.14 -1.43
C ASP A 60 14.90 -2.83 -2.18
N PHE A 61 13.90 -2.10 -2.68
CA PHE A 61 14.05 -0.77 -3.29
C PHE A 61 13.61 0.38 -2.35
N CYS A 62 13.23 0.08 -1.12
CA CYS A 62 12.84 1.05 -0.12
C CYS A 62 14.00 1.26 0.87
N GLU A 63 14.26 2.51 1.27
CA GLU A 63 15.18 2.72 2.39
C GLU A 63 14.61 2.06 3.65
N PRO A 64 15.42 1.37 4.47
CA PRO A 64 14.92 0.66 5.64
C PRO A 64 14.13 1.55 6.62
N GLU A 65 14.52 2.82 6.70
CA GLU A 65 13.90 3.85 7.53
C GLU A 65 12.47 4.15 7.07
N ASP A 66 12.29 4.34 5.75
CA ASP A 66 11.00 4.58 5.12
C ASP A 66 10.07 3.37 5.25
N TRP A 67 10.61 2.17 5.11
CA TRP A 67 9.85 0.93 5.25
C TRP A 67 9.28 0.77 6.67
N GLU A 68 10.11 0.99 7.69
CA GLU A 68 9.65 0.91 9.08
C GLU A 68 8.71 2.08 9.45
N ALA A 69 8.96 3.29 8.95
CA ALA A 69 8.05 4.42 9.12
C ALA A 69 6.67 4.15 8.52
N ALA A 70 6.61 3.55 7.32
CA ALA A 70 5.36 3.17 6.69
C ALA A 70 4.58 2.12 7.51
N LYS A 71 5.29 1.11 8.06
CA LYS A 71 4.68 0.13 8.96
C LYS A 71 4.12 0.76 10.23
N GLN A 72 4.85 1.70 10.83
CA GLN A 72 4.38 2.43 12.02
C GLN A 72 3.15 3.28 11.71
N ALA A 73 3.12 3.98 10.57
CA ALA A 73 1.97 4.79 10.17
C ALA A 73 0.68 3.95 10.00
N MET A 74 0.78 2.74 9.45
CA MET A 74 -0.37 1.83 9.34
C MET A 74 -0.86 1.31 10.70
N ALA A 75 0.08 1.00 11.61
CA ALA A 75 -0.25 0.57 12.96
C ALA A 75 -0.97 1.69 13.75
N GLY A 76 -0.53 2.94 13.57
CA GLY A 76 -1.17 4.12 14.15
C GLY A 76 -2.57 4.39 13.58
N ALA A 77 -2.79 4.15 12.28
CA ALA A 77 -4.10 4.32 11.65
C ALA A 77 -5.16 3.32 12.15
N THR A 78 -4.73 2.13 12.61
CA THR A 78 -5.64 1.10 13.15
C THR A 78 -6.11 1.40 14.58
N ALA A 79 -5.44 2.31 15.30
CA ALA A 79 -5.74 2.64 16.70
C ALA A 79 -6.70 3.83 16.89
N GLY A 80 -7.18 4.44 15.79
CA GLY A 80 -8.02 5.66 15.83
C GLY A 80 -9.38 5.53 15.12
N GLY A 81 -9.91 4.31 14.98
CA GLY A 81 -11.23 4.04 14.38
C GLY A 81 -12.28 3.67 15.41
#